data_AF-A0A0S8IMQ8-F1
#
_entry.id   AF-A0A0S8IMQ8-F1
#
_cell.length_a   1.000
_cell.length_b   1.000
_cell.length_c   1.000
_cell.angle_alpha   90.00
_cell.angle_beta   90.00
_cell.angle_gamma   90.00
#
_symmetry.space_group_name_H-M   'P 1'
#
loop_
_entity.id
_entity.type
_entity.pdbx_description
1 polymer ?
#
loop_
_entity_poly.entity_id
_entity_poly.type
_entity_poly.pdbx_seq_one_letter_code
_entity_poly.pdbx_strand_id
1 'polypeptide(L)'
;MKKILIIIGVILIGLVVLGIVKDEVIKGVVTVAVSKMVGAPVEMDGFRLRLLGQSVEITGFRIYNPEGFSKAALIDIGKIRVALNTGALLKGKLHLRNAEFALKEMTLETNQEGKLNVDALKVAKQPPAKEKVKEKEPAKPARQMPFVIDELRLGIGKLVMKDYSVPGLPAIKVNEINIDKTYKNITSVQQLVALILSEPMKAAGIQGAAIYGAAMMTGVGIVPVAIASAFIGKDSVQQVFSASFDKVYNVSLAVLQEMGDVTSDNRADGLISATVNKALVRLEVKTKENKTEVDISARKYMLPEPSIAGGVLYKIEEQLK
;
A
#
# COMPACT_ATOMS: atom_id res chain seq x y z
N MET A 1 20.50 -28.87 48.16
CA MET A 1 19.63 -27.68 47.96
C MET A 1 20.30 -26.55 47.19
N LYS A 2 21.45 -26.00 47.62
CA LYS A 2 22.17 -24.91 46.89
C LYS A 2 22.46 -25.18 45.40
N LYS A 3 22.92 -26.38 45.04
CA LYS A 3 23.25 -26.74 43.63
C LYS A 3 22.01 -26.78 42.71
N ILE A 4 20.85 -27.17 43.25
CA ILE A 4 19.57 -27.23 42.51
C ILE A 4 19.05 -25.81 42.26
N LEU A 5 19.14 -24.92 43.25
CA LEU A 5 18.78 -23.51 43.11
C LEU A 5 19.62 -22.79 42.05
N ILE A 6 20.91 -23.09 41.97
CA ILE A 6 21.81 -22.52 40.94
C ILE A 6 21.42 -23.00 39.54
N ILE A 7 21.15 -24.29 39.36
CA ILE A 7 20.74 -24.85 38.06
C ILE A 7 19.40 -24.24 37.59
N ILE A 8 18.43 -24.11 38.49
CA ILE A 8 17.14 -23.46 38.18
C ILE A 8 17.37 -21.99 37.80
N GLY A 9 18.25 -21.28 38.52
CA GLY A 9 18.64 -19.91 38.19
C GLY A 9 19.25 -19.77 36.79
N VAL A 10 20.18 -20.65 36.41
CA VAL A 10 20.81 -20.64 35.08
C VAL A 10 19.78 -20.95 33.98
N ILE A 11 18.88 -21.90 34.21
CA ILE A 11 17.81 -22.23 33.25
C ILE A 11 16.87 -21.04 33.07
N LEU A 12 16.45 -20.39 34.16
CA LEU A 12 15.60 -19.20 34.09
C LEU A 12 16.29 -18.03 33.37
N ILE A 13 17.55 -17.76 33.67
CA ILE A 13 18.35 -16.74 32.96
C ILE A 13 18.46 -17.09 31.48
N GLY A 14 18.76 -18.35 31.15
CA GLY A 14 18.83 -18.82 29.77
C GLY A 14 17.52 -18.66 29.00
N LEU A 15 16.38 -18.97 29.63
CA LEU A 15 15.05 -18.77 29.05
C LEU A 15 14.71 -17.28 28.84
N VAL A 16 15.11 -16.40 29.77
CA VAL A 16 14.96 -14.96 29.64
C VAL A 16 15.80 -14.42 28.48
N VAL A 17 17.08 -14.81 28.39
CA VAL A 17 17.98 -14.41 27.30
C VAL A 17 17.45 -14.89 25.94
N LEU A 18 17.01 -16.15 25.83
CA LEU A 18 16.37 -16.67 24.61
C LEU A 18 15.09 -15.89 24.25
N GLY A 19 14.31 -15.52 25.27
CA GLY A 19 13.13 -14.68 25.11
C GLY A 19 13.42 -13.27 24.59
N ILE A 20 14.59 -12.70 24.87
CA ILE A 20 15.00 -11.37 24.40
C ILE A 20 15.67 -11.46 23.02
N VAL A 21 16.59 -12.41 22.82
CA VAL A 21 17.32 -12.55 21.55
C VAL A 21 16.37 -12.84 20.39
N LYS A 22 15.32 -13.64 20.61
CA LYS A 22 14.31 -13.89 19.56
C LYS A 22 13.65 -12.60 19.08
N ASP A 23 13.35 -11.67 19.99
CA ASP A 23 12.58 -10.48 19.69
C ASP A 23 13.44 -9.49 18.88
N GLU A 24 14.72 -9.34 19.23
CA GLU A 24 15.68 -8.52 18.47
C GLU A 24 16.00 -9.10 17.08
N VAL A 25 16.12 -10.43 16.97
CA VAL A 25 16.33 -11.09 15.66
C VAL A 25 15.12 -10.88 14.75
N ILE A 26 13.90 -11.09 15.26
CA ILE A 26 12.67 -10.90 14.48
C ILE A 26 12.53 -9.43 14.09
N LYS A 27 12.77 -8.50 15.02
CA LYS A 27 12.80 -7.06 14.76
C LYS A 27 13.71 -6.71 13.59
N GLY A 28 14.95 -7.22 13.58
CA GLY A 28 15.91 -6.99 12.50
C GLY A 28 15.40 -7.50 11.15
N VAL A 29 14.88 -8.72 11.10
CA VAL A 29 14.33 -9.31 9.87
C VAL A 29 13.12 -8.52 9.35
N VAL A 30 12.18 -8.16 10.23
CA VAL A 30 10.99 -7.38 9.87
C VAL A 30 11.39 -6.01 9.33
N THR A 31 12.33 -5.32 10.01
CA THR A 31 12.82 -4.01 9.60
C THR A 31 13.42 -4.04 8.20
N VAL A 32 14.29 -5.02 7.92
CA VAL A 32 14.89 -5.20 6.58
C VAL A 32 13.84 -5.54 5.52
N ALA A 33 12.90 -6.43 5.83
CA ALA A 33 11.86 -6.83 4.90
C ALA A 33 10.95 -5.66 4.52
N VAL A 34 10.48 -4.89 5.50
CA VAL A 34 9.62 -3.72 5.26
C VAL A 34 10.42 -2.63 4.53
N SER A 35 11.65 -2.36 4.94
CA SER A 35 12.52 -1.37 4.27
C SER A 35 12.71 -1.69 2.78
N LYS A 36 12.99 -2.96 2.44
CA LYS A 36 13.08 -3.41 1.03
C LYS A 36 11.77 -3.21 0.27
N MET A 37 10.64 -3.50 0.92
CA MET A 37 9.31 -3.41 0.33
C MET A 37 8.90 -1.97 0.04
N VAL A 38 9.05 -1.07 1.01
CA VAL A 38 8.69 0.34 0.85
C VAL A 38 9.75 1.11 0.06
N GLY A 39 10.98 0.61 0.04
CA GLY A 39 12.11 1.25 -0.65
C GLY A 39 12.68 2.44 0.11
N ALA A 40 12.52 2.47 1.42
CA ALA A 40 12.98 3.55 2.29
C ALA A 40 13.52 2.99 3.62
N PRO A 41 14.34 3.72 4.37
CA PRO A 41 14.85 3.27 5.66
C PRO A 41 13.70 3.07 6.65
N VAL A 42 13.80 2.03 7.47
CA VAL A 42 12.81 1.71 8.51
C VAL A 42 13.54 1.51 9.83
N GLU A 43 12.92 1.95 10.91
CA GLU A 43 13.39 1.74 12.27
C GLU A 43 12.24 1.28 13.16
N MET A 44 12.58 0.57 14.21
CA MET A 44 11.67 0.05 15.20
C MET A 44 12.34 0.16 16.57
N ASP A 45 11.68 0.72 17.57
CA ASP A 45 12.28 0.84 18.91
C ASP A 45 12.22 -0.51 19.63
N GLY A 46 11.04 -1.11 19.67
CA GLY A 46 10.80 -2.36 20.38
C GLY A 46 9.90 -3.31 19.61
N PHE A 47 10.21 -4.60 19.73
CA PHE A 47 9.40 -5.71 19.24
C PHE A 47 9.15 -6.68 20.39
N ARG A 48 7.94 -7.24 20.49
CA ARG A 48 7.63 -8.25 21.50
C ARG A 48 6.67 -9.29 20.97
N LEU A 49 7.13 -10.55 20.86
CA LEU A 49 6.28 -11.68 20.51
C LEU A 49 5.86 -12.48 21.75
N ARG A 50 4.56 -12.47 22.04
CA ARG A 50 3.92 -13.25 23.10
C ARG A 50 3.23 -14.46 22.49
N LEU A 51 3.93 -15.61 22.46
CA LEU A 51 3.40 -16.86 21.89
C LEU A 51 2.15 -17.36 22.63
N LEU A 52 2.20 -17.41 23.97
CA LEU A 52 1.06 -17.84 24.79
C LEU A 52 -0.13 -16.89 24.64
N GLY A 53 0.13 -15.58 24.67
CA GLY A 53 -0.88 -14.54 24.44
C GLY A 53 -1.24 -14.32 22.97
N GLN A 54 -0.71 -15.14 22.05
CA GLN A 54 -0.86 -15.06 20.60
C GLN A 54 -0.84 -13.62 20.05
N SER A 55 0.12 -12.82 20.49
CA SER A 55 0.15 -11.39 20.18
C SER A 55 1.56 -10.89 19.86
N VAL A 56 1.61 -9.85 19.04
CA VAL A 56 2.80 -9.06 18.75
C VAL A 56 2.53 -7.63 19.15
N GLU A 57 3.51 -7.02 19.81
CA GLU A 57 3.52 -5.58 20.08
C GLU A 57 4.78 -4.99 19.46
N ILE A 58 4.61 -3.88 18.75
CA ILE A 58 5.70 -3.08 18.18
C ILE A 58 5.55 -1.66 18.70
N THR A 59 6.66 -1.01 19.01
CA THR A 59 6.71 0.36 19.50
C THR A 59 7.73 1.17 18.70
N GLY A 60 7.41 2.45 18.47
CA GLY A 60 8.29 3.39 17.76
C GLY A 60 8.67 2.93 16.36
N PHE A 61 7.68 2.50 15.58
CA PHE A 61 7.91 2.07 14.21
C PHE A 61 7.92 3.28 13.28
N ARG A 62 9.05 3.53 12.63
CA ARG A 62 9.28 4.71 11.80
C ARG A 62 9.69 4.30 10.39
N ILE A 63 9.04 4.89 9.39
CA ILE A 63 9.47 4.83 7.99
C ILE A 63 10.03 6.20 7.66
N TYR A 64 11.28 6.24 7.22
CA TYR A 64 11.94 7.46 6.81
C TYR A 64 11.65 7.77 5.34
N ASN A 65 11.88 9.02 4.97
CA ASN A 65 11.80 9.44 3.59
C ASN A 65 12.76 8.65 2.67
N PRO A 66 12.34 8.38 1.42
CA PRO A 66 13.22 7.79 0.41
C PRO A 66 14.28 8.80 -0.08
N GLU A 67 15.22 8.32 -0.89
CA GLU A 67 16.21 9.19 -1.56
C GLU A 67 15.53 10.31 -2.37
N GLY A 68 16.16 11.50 -2.38
CA GLY A 68 15.61 12.70 -3.01
C GLY A 68 14.75 13.59 -2.10
N PHE A 69 14.60 13.22 -0.82
CA PHE A 69 13.83 13.94 0.20
C PHE A 69 14.65 14.12 1.48
N SER A 70 14.11 14.82 2.48
CA SER A 70 14.82 15.05 3.75
C SER A 70 15.07 13.72 4.49
N LYS A 71 15.97 13.68 5.49
CA LYS A 71 16.17 12.48 6.33
C LYS A 71 15.11 12.29 7.44
N ALA A 72 14.05 13.10 7.44
CA ALA A 72 13.00 13.02 8.45
C ALA A 72 12.13 11.76 8.29
N ALA A 73 11.37 11.44 9.34
CA ALA A 73 10.37 10.37 9.29
C ALA A 73 9.21 10.78 8.37
N LEU A 74 8.87 9.90 7.42
CA LEU A 74 7.67 10.00 6.58
C LEU A 74 6.45 9.49 7.35
N ILE A 75 6.59 8.39 8.11
CA ILE A 75 5.57 7.84 9.00
C ILE A 75 6.20 7.59 10.38
N ASP A 76 5.52 8.03 11.43
CA ASP A 76 5.78 7.63 12.82
C ASP A 76 4.55 6.92 13.41
N ILE A 77 4.68 5.61 13.62
CA ILE A 77 3.70 4.78 14.32
C ILE A 77 4.19 4.54 15.74
N GLY A 78 3.52 5.18 16.69
CA GLY A 78 3.88 5.06 18.10
C GLY A 78 3.77 3.64 18.62
N LYS A 79 2.70 2.95 18.21
CA LYS A 79 2.40 1.61 18.68
C LYS A 79 1.61 0.80 17.65
N ILE A 80 1.99 -0.47 17.51
CA ILE A 80 1.23 -1.48 16.76
C ILE A 80 0.94 -2.65 17.70
N ARG A 81 -0.31 -3.10 17.74
CA ARG A 81 -0.71 -4.34 18.43
C ARG A 81 -1.37 -5.28 17.45
N VAL A 82 -0.99 -6.54 17.49
CA VAL A 82 -1.52 -7.55 16.58
C VAL A 82 -1.89 -8.81 17.36
N ALA A 83 -3.09 -9.33 17.12
CA ALA A 83 -3.52 -10.64 17.55
C ALA A 83 -3.28 -11.65 16.43
N LEU A 84 -2.36 -12.59 16.64
CA LEU A 84 -1.98 -13.62 15.68
C LEU A 84 -2.92 -14.82 15.76
N ASN A 85 -3.09 -15.52 14.64
CA ASN A 85 -3.54 -16.90 14.63
C ASN A 85 -2.30 -17.81 14.55
N THR A 86 -1.83 -18.31 15.70
CA THR A 86 -0.60 -19.11 15.77
C THR A 86 -0.74 -20.45 15.02
N GLY A 87 -1.94 -21.04 15.00
CA GLY A 87 -2.22 -22.25 14.23
C GLY A 87 -2.08 -22.04 12.72
N ALA A 88 -2.50 -20.88 12.20
CA ALA A 88 -2.28 -20.50 10.81
C ALA A 88 -0.80 -20.22 10.52
N LEU A 89 -0.10 -19.56 11.45
CA LEU A 89 1.34 -19.26 11.33
C LEU A 89 2.17 -20.53 11.21
N LEU A 90 1.88 -21.56 12.03
CA LEU A 90 2.52 -22.88 11.95
C LEU A 90 2.27 -23.58 10.61
N LYS A 91 1.14 -23.28 9.95
CA LYS A 91 0.80 -23.75 8.59
C LYS A 91 1.37 -22.86 7.48
N GLY A 92 2.26 -21.92 7.83
CA GLY A 92 2.89 -21.00 6.89
C GLY A 92 1.94 -19.93 6.36
N LYS A 93 0.97 -19.46 7.15
CA LYS A 93 0.08 -18.35 6.82
C LYS A 93 0.14 -17.27 7.89
N LEU A 94 0.44 -16.04 7.51
CA LEU A 94 0.40 -14.89 8.41
C LEU A 94 -1.03 -14.35 8.49
N HIS A 95 -1.82 -14.97 9.37
CA HIS A 95 -3.21 -14.56 9.62
C HIS A 95 -3.30 -13.77 10.93
N LEU A 96 -3.65 -12.50 10.79
CA LEU A 96 -3.85 -11.56 11.88
C LEU A 96 -5.35 -11.41 12.10
N ARG A 97 -5.84 -11.77 13.30
CA ARG A 97 -7.26 -11.61 13.64
C ARG A 97 -7.59 -10.13 13.77
N ASN A 98 -6.85 -9.45 14.64
CA ASN A 98 -7.00 -8.02 14.88
C ASN A 98 -5.63 -7.34 14.79
N ALA A 99 -5.62 -6.14 14.23
CA ALA A 99 -4.48 -5.26 14.20
C ALA A 99 -4.90 -3.84 14.61
N GLU A 100 -4.10 -3.18 15.45
CA GLU A 100 -4.29 -1.80 15.87
C GLU A 100 -3.01 -1.02 15.56
N PHE A 101 -3.13 0.04 14.77
CA PHE A 101 -2.02 0.88 14.32
C PHE A 101 -2.29 2.31 14.79
N ALA A 102 -1.45 2.83 15.70
CA ALA A 102 -1.54 4.19 16.20
C ALA A 102 -0.47 5.07 15.54
N LEU A 103 -0.81 5.63 14.37
CA LEU A 103 0.00 6.63 13.68
C LEU A 103 -0.05 7.94 14.46
N LYS A 104 1.10 8.41 14.93
CA LYS A 104 1.22 9.73 15.55
C LYS A 104 1.22 10.83 14.50
N GLU A 105 2.07 10.66 13.51
CA GLU A 105 2.37 11.67 12.51
C GLU A 105 2.69 11.00 11.17
N MET A 106 2.20 11.59 10.09
CA MET A 106 2.71 11.38 8.74
C MET A 106 3.27 12.72 8.23
N THR A 107 4.46 12.71 7.64
CA THR A 107 5.04 13.87 6.96
C THR A 107 4.98 13.67 5.44
N LEU A 108 4.28 14.57 4.76
CA LEU A 108 4.25 14.67 3.31
C LEU A 108 5.20 15.79 2.88
N GLU A 109 6.20 15.46 2.06
CA GLU A 109 7.16 16.45 1.54
C GLU A 109 6.99 16.62 0.04
N THR A 110 6.90 17.87 -0.40
CA THR A 110 7.06 18.25 -1.81
C THR A 110 8.49 18.74 -2.01
N ASN A 111 9.24 18.16 -2.94
CA ASN A 111 10.61 18.60 -3.23
C ASN A 111 10.64 19.76 -4.25
N GLN A 112 11.84 20.24 -4.58
CA GLN A 112 12.05 21.32 -5.56
C GLN A 112 11.54 21.00 -6.97
N GLU A 113 11.38 19.72 -7.31
CA GLU A 113 10.81 19.27 -8.59
C GLU A 113 9.27 19.16 -8.53
N GLY A 114 8.64 19.56 -7.42
CA GLY A 114 7.21 19.42 -7.21
C GLY A 114 6.75 17.99 -6.92
N LYS A 115 7.66 17.04 -6.67
CA LYS A 115 7.34 15.63 -6.42
C LYS A 115 7.09 15.37 -4.95
N LEU A 116 6.15 14.47 -4.66
CA LEU A 116 5.84 14.03 -3.29
C LEU A 116 6.73 12.85 -2.85
N ASN A 117 7.15 12.85 -1.60
CA ASN A 117 7.94 11.75 -0.99
C ASN A 117 7.23 10.40 -1.05
N VAL A 118 5.91 10.37 -0.86
CA VAL A 118 5.10 9.15 -0.92
C VAL A 118 5.11 8.49 -2.30
N ASP A 119 5.24 9.28 -3.36
CA ASP A 119 5.26 8.78 -4.75
C ASP A 119 6.64 8.22 -5.13
N ALA A 120 7.68 8.59 -4.38
CA ALA A 120 9.00 8.03 -4.56
C ALA A 120 9.16 6.61 -3.96
N LEU A 121 8.25 6.20 -3.07
CA LEU A 121 8.24 4.87 -2.46
C LEU A 121 8.01 3.77 -3.51
N LYS A 122 8.64 2.60 -3.32
CA LYS A 122 8.48 1.46 -4.25
C LYS A 122 7.04 0.97 -4.34
N VAL A 123 6.29 1.05 -3.25
CA VAL A 123 4.88 0.64 -3.19
C VAL A 123 3.97 1.51 -4.07
N ALA A 124 4.32 2.78 -4.29
CA ALA A 124 3.58 3.67 -5.19
C ALA A 124 3.86 3.38 -6.67
N LYS A 125 5.01 2.75 -6.96
CA LYS A 125 5.51 2.51 -8.33
C LYS A 125 5.25 1.09 -8.85
N GLN A 126 4.73 0.18 -8.02
CA GLN A 126 4.57 -1.23 -8.39
C GLN A 126 3.11 -1.59 -8.68
N PRO A 127 2.81 -2.21 -9.84
CA PRO A 127 1.62 -3.02 -9.99
C PRO A 127 1.65 -4.18 -8.95
N PRO A 128 0.49 -4.68 -8.48
CA PRO A 128 0.47 -5.87 -7.63
C PRO A 128 1.25 -6.98 -8.33
N ALA A 129 2.22 -7.58 -7.62
CA ALA A 129 3.21 -8.46 -8.19
C ALA A 129 2.56 -9.48 -9.15
N LYS A 130 2.89 -9.40 -10.44
CA LYS A 130 2.74 -10.52 -11.36
C LYS A 130 3.54 -11.66 -10.73
N GLU A 131 2.87 -12.66 -10.19
CA GLU A 131 3.46 -13.99 -9.99
C GLU A 131 3.89 -14.48 -11.39
N LYS A 132 5.07 -14.06 -11.83
CA LYS A 132 5.73 -14.67 -12.98
C LYS A 132 6.07 -16.08 -12.55
N VAL A 133 5.18 -17.02 -12.87
CA VAL A 133 5.55 -18.42 -13.04
C VAL A 133 6.44 -18.46 -14.28
N LYS A 134 7.73 -18.13 -14.11
CA LYS A 134 8.77 -18.54 -15.05
C LYS A 134 9.28 -19.87 -14.56
N GLU A 135 8.83 -20.91 -15.25
CA GLU A 135 9.32 -22.26 -15.18
C GLU A 135 10.79 -22.30 -15.68
N LYS A 136 11.76 -22.28 -14.75
CA LYS A 136 13.12 -22.83 -14.90
C LYS A 136 13.71 -23.19 -13.52
N GLU A 137 13.87 -24.50 -13.28
CA GLU A 137 14.67 -25.23 -12.27
C GLU A 137 14.54 -24.94 -10.75
N PRO A 138 14.69 -25.98 -9.89
CA PRO A 138 14.17 -25.98 -8.53
C PRO A 138 15.17 -25.36 -7.53
N ALA A 139 15.26 -24.03 -7.51
CA ALA A 139 15.52 -23.35 -6.25
C ALA A 139 14.19 -23.28 -5.49
N LYS A 140 14.10 -23.81 -4.26
CA LYS A 140 12.88 -23.77 -3.44
C LYS A 140 12.25 -22.37 -3.54
N PRO A 141 11.06 -22.22 -4.13
CA PRO A 141 10.46 -20.91 -4.29
C PRO A 141 10.18 -20.38 -2.89
N ALA A 142 10.71 -19.19 -2.57
CA ALA A 142 10.25 -18.41 -1.44
C ALA A 142 8.79 -18.04 -1.70
N ARG A 143 7.88 -18.99 -1.39
CA ARG A 143 6.44 -18.76 -1.41
C ARG A 143 6.19 -17.54 -0.54
N GLN A 144 5.66 -16.46 -1.12
CA GLN A 144 5.18 -15.34 -0.33
C GLN A 144 4.15 -15.91 0.66
N MET A 145 4.43 -15.77 1.95
CA MET A 145 3.56 -16.30 3.00
C MET A 145 2.18 -15.66 2.86
N PRO A 146 1.10 -16.42 2.68
CA PRO A 146 -0.25 -15.85 2.59
C PRO A 146 -0.52 -14.94 3.79
N PHE A 147 -0.99 -13.73 3.51
CA PHE A 147 -1.18 -12.66 4.49
C PHE A 147 -2.64 -12.22 4.54
N VAL A 148 -3.23 -12.17 5.72
CA VAL A 148 -4.59 -11.63 5.93
C VAL A 148 -4.66 -10.92 7.28
N ILE A 149 -5.34 -9.77 7.31
CA ILE A 149 -5.86 -9.12 8.51
C ILE A 149 -7.39 -9.13 8.44
N ASP A 150 -8.06 -9.76 9.41
CA ASP A 150 -9.53 -9.76 9.43
C ASP A 150 -10.07 -8.37 9.79
N GLU A 151 -9.51 -7.75 10.84
CA GLU A 151 -9.87 -6.41 11.29
C GLU A 151 -8.64 -5.56 11.61
N LEU A 152 -8.56 -4.38 10.99
CA LEU A 152 -7.53 -3.37 11.22
C LEU A 152 -8.17 -2.09 11.76
N ARG A 153 -7.83 -1.70 12.99
CA ARG A 153 -8.11 -0.36 13.52
C ARG A 153 -6.91 0.55 13.25
N LEU A 154 -7.13 1.63 12.52
CA LEU A 154 -6.13 2.62 12.15
C LEU A 154 -6.48 3.96 12.82
N GLY A 155 -5.64 4.34 13.78
CA GLY A 155 -5.66 5.66 14.40
C GLY A 155 -4.61 6.57 13.77
N ILE A 156 -4.95 7.81 13.41
CA ILE A 156 -4.03 8.79 12.82
C ILE A 156 -4.18 10.12 13.56
N GLY A 157 -3.10 10.60 14.16
CA GLY A 157 -3.04 11.91 14.82
C GLY A 157 -3.07 13.06 13.82
N LYS A 158 -1.93 13.35 13.19
CA LYS A 158 -1.78 14.52 12.30
C LYS A 158 -0.99 14.24 11.03
N LEU A 159 -1.23 15.07 10.02
CA LEU A 159 -0.47 15.14 8.78
C LEU A 159 0.32 16.45 8.76
N VAL A 160 1.63 16.37 8.61
CA VAL A 160 2.53 17.51 8.45
C VAL A 160 2.93 17.60 6.98
N MET A 161 2.60 18.70 6.32
CA MET A 161 2.99 18.98 4.95
C MET A 161 4.17 19.94 4.96
N LYS A 162 5.24 19.60 4.23
CA LYS A 162 6.42 20.45 4.06
C LYS A 162 6.67 20.66 2.57
N ASP A 163 6.60 21.90 2.13
CA ASP A 163 6.77 22.27 0.73
C ASP A 163 8.14 22.93 0.52
N TYR A 164 9.02 22.24 -0.19
CA TYR A 164 10.36 22.70 -0.59
C TYR A 164 10.41 23.11 -2.07
N SER A 165 9.27 23.40 -2.72
CA SER A 165 9.23 23.86 -4.12
C SER A 165 10.02 25.16 -4.32
N VAL A 166 10.13 25.97 -3.26
CA VAL A 166 10.94 27.20 -3.25
C VAL A 166 12.23 26.97 -2.45
N PRO A 167 13.41 27.39 -2.96
CA PRO A 167 14.67 27.29 -2.22
C PRO A 167 14.63 28.02 -0.88
N GLY A 168 15.15 27.38 0.18
CA GLY A 168 15.20 27.95 1.53
C GLY A 168 14.46 27.11 2.56
N LEU A 169 13.80 27.77 3.51
CA LEU A 169 12.97 27.09 4.51
C LEU A 169 11.65 26.61 3.89
N PRO A 170 11.20 25.38 4.18
CA PRO A 170 9.96 24.88 3.62
C PRO A 170 8.75 25.62 4.20
N ALA A 171 7.70 25.78 3.39
CA ALA A 171 6.39 26.12 3.94
C ALA A 171 5.85 24.89 4.68
N ILE A 172 5.45 25.08 5.95
CA ILE A 172 4.95 23.98 6.79
C ILE A 172 3.47 24.21 7.09
N LYS A 173 2.66 23.19 6.83
CA LYS A 173 1.24 23.14 7.23
C LYS A 173 0.98 21.90 8.05
N VAL A 174 0.29 22.05 9.17
CA VAL A 174 -0.08 20.92 10.03
C VAL A 174 -1.60 20.77 9.99
N ASN A 175 -2.06 19.57 9.64
CA ASN A 175 -3.48 19.21 9.66
C ASN A 175 -3.68 18.16 10.76
N GLU A 176 -4.44 18.51 11.79
CA GLU A 176 -4.92 17.55 12.80
C GLU A 176 -5.99 16.68 12.15
N ILE A 177 -5.69 15.40 11.93
CA ILE A 177 -6.53 14.47 11.17
C ILE A 177 -7.48 13.71 12.11
N ASN A 178 -6.98 13.30 13.29
CA ASN A 178 -7.73 12.61 14.35
C ASN A 178 -8.67 11.50 13.84
N ILE A 179 -8.16 10.66 12.93
CA ILE A 179 -8.92 9.52 12.41
C ILE A 179 -8.82 8.36 13.39
N ASP A 180 -9.93 7.65 13.55
CA ASP A 180 -10.01 6.32 14.13
C ASP A 180 -10.98 5.49 13.30
N LYS A 181 -10.46 4.61 12.45
CA LYS A 181 -11.24 3.84 11.47
C LYS A 181 -10.91 2.37 11.52
N THR A 182 -11.93 1.56 11.24
CA THR A 182 -11.79 0.11 11.12
C THR A 182 -11.95 -0.34 9.68
N TYR A 183 -10.99 -1.13 9.21
CA TYR A 183 -10.97 -1.78 7.91
C TYR A 183 -11.04 -3.29 8.10
N LYS A 184 -11.61 -3.99 7.11
CA LYS A 184 -11.75 -5.44 7.15
C LYS A 184 -11.09 -6.09 5.96
N ASN A 185 -10.65 -7.33 6.14
CA ASN A 185 -10.10 -8.19 5.09
C ASN A 185 -8.95 -7.54 4.30
N ILE A 186 -7.89 -7.14 4.99
CA ILE A 186 -6.67 -6.70 4.33
C ILE A 186 -5.89 -7.95 3.91
N THR A 187 -5.76 -8.18 2.61
CA THR A 187 -5.28 -9.46 2.04
C THR A 187 -3.86 -9.40 1.49
N SER A 188 -3.20 -8.23 1.57
CA SER A 188 -1.78 -8.10 1.22
C SER A 188 -1.09 -7.02 2.04
N VAL A 189 0.23 -7.13 2.16
CA VAL A 189 1.04 -6.11 2.83
C VAL A 189 1.05 -4.80 2.03
N GLN A 190 1.01 -4.89 0.70
CA GLN A 190 0.90 -3.74 -0.19
C GLN A 190 -0.39 -2.97 0.05
N GLN A 191 -1.52 -3.68 0.20
CA GLN A 191 -2.81 -3.09 0.55
C GLN A 191 -2.74 -2.35 1.89
N LEU A 192 -2.11 -2.95 2.91
CA LEU A 192 -1.91 -2.32 4.22
C LEU A 192 -1.07 -1.03 4.11
N VAL A 193 0.06 -1.08 3.42
CA VAL A 193 0.97 0.07 3.27
C VAL A 193 0.28 1.19 2.49
N ALA A 194 -0.38 0.87 1.38
CA ALA A 194 -1.10 1.86 0.58
C ALA A 194 -2.23 2.52 1.39
N LEU A 195 -2.96 1.75 2.19
CA LEU A 195 -3.98 2.26 3.11
C LEU A 195 -3.39 3.24 4.14
N ILE A 196 -2.30 2.87 4.82
CA ILE A 196 -1.64 3.72 5.83
C ILE A 196 -1.17 5.05 5.22
N LEU A 197 -0.64 5.02 4.00
CA LEU A 197 -0.14 6.21 3.31
C LEU A 197 -1.27 7.10 2.79
N SER A 198 -2.33 6.51 2.22
CA SER A 198 -3.37 7.28 1.51
C SER A 198 -4.47 7.85 2.40
N GLU A 199 -4.77 7.21 3.54
CA GLU A 199 -5.86 7.67 4.42
C GLU A 199 -5.65 9.08 5.00
N PRO A 200 -4.46 9.45 5.53
CA PRO A 200 -4.20 10.81 6.03
C PRO A 200 -4.31 11.87 4.93
N MET A 201 -3.80 11.56 3.73
CA MET A 201 -3.86 12.47 2.58
C MET A 201 -5.30 12.68 2.09
N LYS A 202 -6.12 11.62 2.12
CA LYS A 202 -7.53 11.69 1.75
C LYS A 202 -8.28 12.64 2.66
N ALA A 203 -8.07 12.50 3.97
CA ALA A 203 -8.71 13.39 4.95
C ALA A 203 -8.24 14.84 4.85
N ALA A 204 -7.01 15.07 4.39
CA ALA A 204 -6.49 16.40 4.07
C ALA A 204 -6.93 16.96 2.71
N GLY A 205 -7.71 16.20 1.92
CA GLY A 205 -8.17 16.62 0.59
C GLY A 205 -7.06 16.69 -0.47
N ILE A 206 -5.92 16.03 -0.24
CA ILE A 206 -4.78 16.04 -1.15
C ILE A 206 -5.08 15.10 -2.30
N GLN A 207 -5.06 15.64 -3.52
CA GLN A 207 -5.36 14.93 -4.76
C GLN A 207 -4.08 14.66 -5.56
N GLY A 208 -4.10 13.66 -6.43
CA GLY A 208 -3.07 13.49 -7.47
C GLY A 208 -1.76 12.83 -7.06
N ALA A 209 -1.65 12.26 -5.84
CA ALA A 209 -0.50 11.44 -5.45
C ALA A 209 -0.58 10.03 -6.08
N ALA A 210 0.46 9.59 -6.79
CA ALA A 210 0.55 8.27 -7.44
C ALA A 210 0.20 7.10 -6.50
N ILE A 211 0.46 7.25 -5.20
CA ILE A 211 0.07 6.28 -4.17
C ILE A 211 -1.44 5.97 -4.12
N TYR A 212 -2.32 6.89 -4.54
CA TYR A 212 -3.75 6.59 -4.67
C TYR A 212 -4.03 5.58 -5.78
N GLY A 213 -3.36 5.70 -6.92
CA GLY A 213 -3.44 4.73 -8.00
C GLY A 213 -3.03 3.33 -7.49
N ALA A 214 -1.95 3.25 -6.72
CA ALA A 214 -1.53 2.00 -6.07
C ALA A 214 -2.57 1.47 -5.07
N ALA A 215 -3.16 2.33 -4.23
CA ALA A 215 -4.20 1.93 -3.27
C ALA A 215 -5.44 1.35 -3.97
N MET A 216 -5.95 2.03 -4.99
CA MET A 216 -7.08 1.58 -5.81
C MET A 216 -6.79 0.22 -6.47
N MET A 217 -5.59 0.05 -7.00
CA MET A 217 -5.14 -1.18 -7.64
C MET A 217 -5.05 -2.38 -6.70
N THR A 218 -4.73 -2.15 -5.44
CA THR A 218 -4.72 -3.20 -4.41
C THR A 218 -6.12 -3.54 -3.88
N GLY A 219 -7.18 -2.91 -4.41
CA GLY A 219 -8.56 -3.13 -3.99
C GLY A 219 -8.89 -2.46 -2.65
N VAL A 220 -8.04 -1.56 -2.14
CA VAL A 220 -8.44 -0.69 -1.03
C VAL A 220 -9.50 0.26 -1.59
N GLY A 221 -10.66 0.36 -0.93
CA GLY A 221 -11.78 1.25 -1.32
C GLY A 221 -11.49 2.75 -1.17
N ILE A 222 -10.26 3.18 -1.42
CA ILE A 222 -9.81 4.56 -1.31
C ILE A 222 -9.90 5.18 -2.69
N VAL A 223 -11.01 5.86 -2.92
CA VAL A 223 -11.23 6.62 -4.14
C VAL A 223 -10.86 8.09 -3.91
N PRO A 224 -9.91 8.67 -4.67
CA PRO A 224 -9.66 10.11 -4.66
C PRO A 224 -10.92 10.88 -5.04
N VAL A 225 -11.13 12.05 -4.42
CA VAL A 225 -12.32 12.88 -4.65
C VAL A 225 -12.49 13.25 -6.14
N ALA A 226 -11.38 13.49 -6.85
CA ALA A 226 -11.41 13.77 -8.29
C ALA A 226 -11.96 12.62 -9.15
N ILE A 227 -11.66 11.36 -8.77
CA ILE A 227 -12.16 10.18 -9.49
C ILE A 227 -13.56 9.79 -9.02
N ALA A 228 -13.96 10.19 -7.80
CA ALA A 228 -15.28 9.85 -7.25
C ALA A 228 -16.45 10.33 -8.16
N SER A 229 -16.31 11.47 -8.83
CA SER A 229 -17.31 11.96 -9.79
C SER A 229 -17.37 11.16 -11.08
N ALA A 230 -16.32 10.40 -11.41
CA ALA A 230 -16.27 9.58 -12.60
C ALA A 230 -17.03 8.25 -12.43
N PHE A 231 -17.45 7.86 -11.23
CA PHE A 231 -18.19 6.61 -11.04
C PHE A 231 -19.60 6.72 -11.60
N ILE A 232 -19.96 5.79 -12.48
CA ILE A 232 -21.31 5.69 -13.04
C ILE A 232 -21.88 4.34 -12.63
N GLY A 233 -22.82 4.40 -11.68
CA GLY A 233 -23.40 3.20 -11.08
C GLY A 233 -22.39 2.44 -10.21
N LYS A 234 -22.56 1.12 -10.12
CA LYS A 234 -21.75 0.25 -9.24
C LYS A 234 -20.58 -0.43 -9.96
N ASP A 235 -20.50 -0.31 -11.28
CA ASP A 235 -19.76 -1.26 -12.12
C ASP A 235 -18.68 -0.62 -13.01
N SER A 236 -18.76 0.67 -13.26
CA SER A 236 -17.85 1.36 -14.19
C SER A 236 -17.49 2.77 -13.73
N VAL A 237 -16.39 3.26 -14.27
CA VAL A 237 -15.97 4.66 -14.21
C VAL A 237 -15.91 5.23 -15.61
N GLN A 238 -16.31 6.48 -15.77
CA GLN A 238 -16.38 7.20 -17.03
C GLN A 238 -15.78 8.60 -16.84
N GLN A 239 -14.92 9.02 -17.76
CA GLN A 239 -14.32 10.35 -17.75
C GLN A 239 -14.17 10.90 -19.15
N VAL A 240 -14.33 12.21 -19.30
CA VAL A 240 -14.15 12.92 -20.56
C VAL A 240 -12.85 13.71 -20.53
N PHE A 241 -12.02 13.51 -21.56
CA PHE A 241 -10.74 14.15 -21.76
C PHE A 241 -10.80 15.15 -22.92
N SER A 242 -10.03 16.23 -22.81
CA SER A 242 -9.81 17.19 -23.90
C SER A 242 -8.74 16.74 -24.91
N ALA A 243 -8.00 15.67 -24.61
CA ALA A 243 -7.00 15.09 -25.50
C ALA A 243 -7.67 14.34 -26.67
N SER A 244 -6.95 14.16 -27.78
CA SER A 244 -7.45 13.43 -28.96
C SER A 244 -7.61 11.93 -28.68
N PHE A 245 -8.47 11.29 -29.47
CA PHE A 245 -8.69 9.84 -29.43
C PHE A 245 -7.38 9.06 -29.45
N ASP A 246 -6.48 9.35 -30.40
CA ASP A 246 -5.22 8.63 -30.54
C ASP A 246 -4.32 8.77 -29.31
N LYS A 247 -4.23 9.98 -28.73
CA LYS A 247 -3.43 10.20 -27.53
C LYS A 247 -4.00 9.41 -26.35
N VAL A 248 -5.31 9.51 -26.13
CA VAL A 248 -5.98 8.81 -25.03
C VAL A 248 -5.90 7.30 -25.20
N TYR A 249 -6.11 6.77 -26.41
CA TYR A 249 -6.03 5.34 -26.69
C TYR A 249 -4.60 4.81 -26.46
N ASN A 250 -3.58 5.50 -26.95
CA ASN A 250 -2.18 5.10 -26.78
C ASN A 250 -1.77 5.10 -25.30
N VAL A 251 -2.14 6.13 -24.54
CA VAL A 251 -1.89 6.20 -23.10
C VAL A 251 -2.65 5.10 -22.37
N SER A 252 -3.92 4.88 -22.69
CA SER A 252 -4.73 3.81 -22.08
C SER A 252 -4.13 2.42 -22.31
N LEU A 253 -3.64 2.15 -23.52
CA LEU A 253 -2.96 0.91 -23.85
C LEU A 253 -1.66 0.75 -23.05
N ALA A 254 -0.83 1.79 -23.00
CA ALA A 254 0.43 1.77 -22.25
C ALA A 254 0.19 1.55 -20.75
N VAL A 255 -0.79 2.22 -20.17
CA VAL A 255 -1.21 2.05 -18.76
C VAL A 255 -1.63 0.60 -18.51
N LEU A 256 -2.48 0.02 -19.35
CA LEU A 256 -2.92 -1.38 -19.17
C LEU A 256 -1.77 -2.40 -19.36
N GLN A 257 -0.80 -2.11 -20.22
CA GLN A 257 0.42 -2.93 -20.38
C GLN A 257 1.34 -2.84 -19.15
N GLU A 258 1.42 -1.68 -18.51
CA GLU A 258 2.16 -1.48 -17.27
C GLU A 258 1.49 -2.20 -16.10
N MET A 259 0.17 -2.05 -15.98
CA MET A 259 -0.62 -2.49 -14.83
C MET A 259 -0.99 -3.98 -14.85
N GLY A 260 -1.07 -4.60 -16.02
CA GLY A 260 -1.61 -5.94 -16.20
C GLY A 260 -1.15 -6.61 -17.47
N ASP A 261 -1.89 -7.62 -17.90
CA ASP A 261 -1.65 -8.34 -19.15
C ASP A 261 -2.76 -8.01 -20.12
N VAL A 262 -2.44 -7.27 -21.18
CA VAL A 262 -3.40 -6.93 -22.26
C VAL A 262 -3.73 -8.22 -23.02
N THR A 263 -5.02 -8.55 -23.07
CA THR A 263 -5.54 -9.75 -23.73
C THR A 263 -6.03 -9.48 -25.15
N SER A 264 -6.48 -8.25 -25.43
CA SER A 264 -6.87 -7.80 -26.76
C SER A 264 -6.83 -6.28 -26.85
N ASP A 265 -6.37 -5.75 -27.97
CA ASP A 265 -6.49 -4.35 -28.36
C ASP A 265 -7.17 -4.25 -29.74
N ASN A 266 -8.21 -3.44 -29.84
CA ASN A 266 -8.86 -3.13 -31.10
C ASN A 266 -9.04 -1.63 -31.21
N ARG A 267 -8.14 -0.99 -31.96
CA ARG A 267 -8.13 0.47 -32.13
C ARG A 267 -9.33 0.97 -32.91
N ALA A 268 -9.80 0.22 -33.91
CA ALA A 268 -10.92 0.64 -34.75
C ALA A 268 -12.20 0.79 -33.92
N ASP A 269 -12.41 -0.12 -32.96
CA ASP A 269 -13.56 -0.09 -32.06
C ASP A 269 -13.28 0.68 -30.75
N GLY A 270 -12.07 1.20 -30.55
CA GLY A 270 -11.68 1.89 -29.33
C GLY A 270 -11.62 0.98 -28.09
N LEU A 271 -11.56 -0.34 -28.26
CA LEU A 271 -11.64 -1.31 -27.17
C LEU A 271 -10.25 -1.83 -26.76
N ILE A 272 -10.03 -1.93 -25.45
CA ILE A 272 -8.87 -2.60 -24.85
C ILE A 272 -9.36 -3.52 -23.73
N SER A 273 -8.97 -4.79 -23.78
CA SER A 273 -9.21 -5.77 -22.73
C SER A 273 -7.90 -6.19 -22.08
N ALA A 274 -7.88 -6.26 -20.75
CA ALA A 274 -6.71 -6.64 -19.99
C ALA A 274 -7.09 -7.41 -18.72
N THR A 275 -6.15 -8.17 -18.17
CA THR A 275 -6.25 -8.73 -16.82
C THR A 275 -5.39 -7.91 -15.88
N VAL A 276 -6.02 -7.28 -14.89
CA VAL A 276 -5.36 -6.44 -13.89
C VAL A 276 -5.75 -6.94 -12.49
N ASN A 277 -4.77 -7.32 -11.67
CA ASN A 277 -4.99 -7.86 -10.31
C ASN A 277 -6.07 -8.99 -10.24
N LYS A 278 -6.03 -9.92 -11.21
CA LYS A 278 -7.00 -11.01 -11.37
C LYS A 278 -8.43 -10.57 -11.72
N ALA A 279 -8.67 -9.29 -11.98
CA ALA A 279 -9.90 -8.78 -12.53
C ALA A 279 -9.78 -8.62 -14.05
N LEU A 280 -10.83 -8.99 -14.77
CA LEU A 280 -10.98 -8.67 -16.18
C LEU A 280 -11.37 -7.19 -16.28
N VAL A 281 -10.51 -6.40 -16.91
CA VAL A 281 -10.72 -4.98 -17.19
C VAL A 281 -11.10 -4.84 -18.65
N ARG A 282 -12.19 -4.11 -18.91
CA ARG A 282 -12.61 -3.67 -20.25
C ARG A 282 -12.63 -2.16 -20.26
N LEU A 283 -11.86 -1.58 -21.17
CA LEU A 283 -11.75 -0.15 -21.40
C LEU A 283 -12.25 0.15 -22.82
N GLU A 284 -13.08 1.16 -22.94
CA GLU A 284 -13.59 1.66 -24.21
C GLU A 284 -13.29 3.15 -24.33
N VAL A 285 -12.72 3.55 -25.47
CA VAL A 285 -12.42 4.95 -25.82
C VAL A 285 -13.37 5.36 -26.94
N LYS A 286 -14.09 6.47 -26.78
CA LYS A 286 -15.02 7.01 -27.78
C LYS A 286 -14.75 8.48 -28.03
N THR A 287 -15.05 8.95 -29.25
CA THR A 287 -15.09 10.39 -29.53
C THR A 287 -16.52 10.87 -29.42
N LYS A 288 -16.76 11.91 -28.60
CA LYS A 288 -18.06 12.51 -28.38
C LYS A 288 -17.91 14.03 -28.32
N GLU A 289 -18.61 14.75 -29.19
CA GLU A 289 -18.62 16.23 -29.23
C GLU A 289 -17.20 16.85 -29.23
N ASN A 290 -16.31 16.31 -30.06
CA ASN A 290 -14.92 16.76 -30.18
C ASN A 290 -14.07 16.59 -28.90
N LYS A 291 -14.53 15.75 -27.97
CA LYS A 291 -13.81 15.29 -26.78
C LYS A 291 -13.69 13.78 -26.82
N THR A 292 -12.79 13.23 -26.01
CA THR A 292 -12.60 11.78 -25.91
C THR A 292 -13.10 11.27 -24.57
N GLU A 293 -14.08 10.38 -24.62
CA GLU A 293 -14.70 9.72 -23.49
C GLU A 293 -14.03 8.36 -23.26
N VAL A 294 -13.78 8.01 -22.00
CA VAL A 294 -13.21 6.72 -21.61
C VAL A 294 -14.13 6.08 -20.59
N ASP A 295 -14.60 4.87 -20.90
CA ASP A 295 -15.39 4.02 -20.04
C ASP A 295 -14.57 2.81 -19.60
N ILE A 296 -14.49 2.55 -18.29
CA ILE A 296 -13.72 1.43 -17.74
C ILE A 296 -14.60 0.63 -16.79
N SER A 297 -14.67 -0.68 -17.03
CA SER A 297 -15.27 -1.64 -16.11
C SER A 297 -14.23 -2.69 -15.68
N ALA A 298 -14.34 -3.14 -14.44
CA ALA A 298 -13.49 -4.20 -13.91
C ALA A 298 -14.35 -5.21 -13.16
N ARG A 299 -14.12 -6.51 -13.42
CA ARG A 299 -14.85 -7.59 -12.75
C ARG A 299 -13.94 -8.74 -12.34
N LYS A 300 -14.14 -9.25 -11.12
CA LYS A 300 -13.44 -10.42 -10.58
C LYS A 300 -14.47 -11.48 -10.23
N TYR A 301 -14.39 -12.65 -10.88
CA TYR A 301 -15.43 -13.70 -10.76
C TYR A 301 -16.86 -13.17 -10.97
N MET A 302 -17.04 -12.32 -11.99
CA MET A 302 -18.29 -11.61 -12.31
C MET A 302 -18.74 -10.51 -11.32
N LEU A 303 -18.10 -10.38 -10.15
CA LEU A 303 -18.38 -9.31 -9.20
C LEU A 303 -17.75 -7.99 -9.68
N PRO A 304 -18.47 -6.85 -9.60
CA PRO A 304 -17.93 -5.54 -9.91
C PRO A 304 -16.76 -5.16 -8.99
N GLU A 305 -15.69 -4.63 -9.59
CA GLU A 305 -14.49 -4.15 -8.90
C GLU A 305 -14.22 -2.67 -9.28
N PRO A 306 -15.15 -1.75 -8.97
CA PRO A 306 -15.07 -0.38 -9.49
C PRO A 306 -13.86 0.38 -8.93
N SER A 307 -13.26 -0.06 -7.81
CA SER A 307 -11.96 0.43 -7.33
C SER A 307 -10.81 0.13 -8.29
N ILE A 308 -10.80 -1.06 -8.94
CA ILE A 308 -9.78 -1.41 -9.95
C ILE A 308 -9.97 -0.55 -11.19
N ALA A 309 -11.22 -0.39 -11.65
CA ALA A 309 -11.54 0.48 -12.78
C ALA A 309 -11.11 1.93 -12.52
N GLY A 310 -11.42 2.47 -11.33
CA GLY A 310 -10.97 3.78 -10.89
C GLY A 310 -9.45 3.92 -10.80
N GLY A 311 -8.73 2.86 -10.41
CA GLY A 311 -7.26 2.85 -10.39
C GLY A 311 -6.64 2.94 -11.78
N VAL A 312 -7.22 2.26 -12.77
CA VAL A 312 -6.81 2.38 -14.19
C VAL A 312 -7.09 3.80 -14.70
N LEU A 313 -8.30 4.32 -14.46
CA LEU A 313 -8.67 5.68 -14.85
C LEU A 313 -7.72 6.73 -14.26
N TYR A 314 -7.42 6.60 -12.96
CA TYR A 314 -6.50 7.49 -12.26
C TYR A 314 -5.12 7.55 -12.94
N LYS A 315 -4.57 6.39 -13.33
CA LYS A 315 -3.26 6.33 -13.98
C LYS A 315 -3.28 6.94 -15.39
N ILE A 316 -4.37 6.77 -16.12
CA ILE A 316 -4.58 7.42 -17.43
C ILE A 316 -4.62 8.94 -17.26
N GLU A 317 -5.38 9.45 -16.28
CA GLU A 317 -5.41 10.88 -15.97
C GLU A 317 -4.01 11.43 -15.64
N GLU A 318 -3.23 10.69 -14.85
CA GLU A 318 -1.87 11.08 -14.47
C GLU A 318 -0.94 11.20 -15.69
N GLN A 319 -1.00 10.23 -16.62
CA GLN A 319 -0.14 10.22 -17.82
C GLN A 319 -0.61 11.18 -18.93
N LEU A 320 -1.85 11.68 -18.86
CA LEU A 320 -2.38 12.63 -19.84
C LEU A 320 -2.10 14.10 -19.50
N LYS A 321 -1.84 14.40 -18.22
CA LYS A 321 -1.39 15.72 -17.73
C LYS A 321 0.00 16.05 -18.26
#